data_AF-A0A8H7UIA3-F1
#
_entry.id   AF-A0A8H7UIA3-F1
#
_cell.length_a   1.000
_cell.length_b   1.000
_cell.length_c   1.000
_cell.angle_alpha   90.00
_cell.angle_beta   90.00
_cell.angle_gamma   90.00
#
_symmetry.space_group_name_H-M   'P 1'
#
loop_
_entity.id
_entity.type
_entity.pdbx_description
1 polymer ?
#
loop_
_entity_poly.entity_id
_entity_poly.type
_entity_poly.pdbx_seq_one_letter_code
_entity_poly.pdbx_strand_id
1 'polypeptide(L)'
;MLDQPENHIAGWVYLGSHNATQAAWGKATLSREKKCPKISMNNWELGVVLPISDKGGDIRHLCDDLPVPFVRPAEKYQSDQEPWTQNLWS
;
A
#
# COMPACT_ATOMS: atom_id res chain seq x y z
N MET A 1 1.24 -35.87 15.54
CA MET A 1 0.54 -34.79 14.81
C MET A 1 1.54 -33.65 14.75
N LEU A 2 2.20 -33.44 13.61
CA LEU A 2 3.24 -32.42 13.49
C LEU A 2 2.56 -31.06 13.55
N ASP A 3 2.97 -30.22 14.51
CA ASP A 3 2.65 -28.79 14.53
C ASP A 3 2.97 -28.24 13.14
N GLN A 4 1.93 -27.86 12.40
CA GLN A 4 2.12 -27.02 11.23
C GLN A 4 2.75 -25.74 11.75
N PRO A 5 3.87 -25.25 11.18
CA PRO A 5 4.37 -23.94 11.58
C PRO A 5 3.22 -22.96 11.40
N GLU A 6 2.81 -22.29 12.49
CA GLU A 6 1.78 -21.26 12.40
C GLU A 6 2.17 -20.33 11.27
N ASN A 7 1.29 -20.18 10.29
CA ASN A 7 1.55 -19.42 9.08
C ASN A 7 1.54 -17.94 9.47
N HIS A 8 2.64 -17.49 10.07
CA HIS A 8 2.77 -16.18 10.69
C HIS A 8 2.73 -15.12 9.60
N ILE A 9 1.77 -14.20 9.67
CA ILE A 9 1.65 -13.13 8.68
C ILE A 9 2.69 -12.06 9.02
N ALA A 10 3.72 -11.92 8.19
CA ALA A 10 4.79 -10.94 8.38
C ALA A 10 4.54 -9.62 7.63
N GLY A 11 3.57 -9.58 6.71
CA GLY A 11 3.22 -8.37 5.98
C GLY A 11 1.98 -8.53 5.12
N TRP A 12 1.74 -7.54 4.26
CA TRP A 12 0.63 -7.55 3.32
C TRP A 12 0.99 -6.78 2.05
N VAL A 13 0.37 -7.16 0.94
CA VAL A 13 0.38 -6.40 -0.30
C VAL A 13 -1.04 -5.96 -0.63
N TYR A 14 -1.18 -4.70 -1.02
CA TYR A 14 -2.44 -4.14 -1.52
C TYR A 14 -2.37 -3.98 -3.03
N LEU A 15 -3.41 -4.44 -3.73
CA LEU A 15 -3.60 -4.24 -5.15
C LEU A 15 -5.01 -3.69 -5.40
N GLY A 16 -5.13 -2.52 -6.02
CA GLY A 16 -6.43 -1.94 -6.34
C GLY A 16 -6.31 -0.66 -7.16
N SER A 17 -7.47 -0.04 -7.40
CA SER A 17 -7.60 1.15 -8.26
C SER A 17 -7.18 2.46 -7.58
N HIS A 18 -6.88 2.44 -6.28
CA HIS A 18 -6.62 3.66 -5.50
C HIS A 18 -5.30 4.31 -5.92
N ASN A 19 -5.39 5.44 -6.61
CA ASN A 19 -4.26 6.34 -6.75
C ASN A 19 -3.87 6.96 -5.39
N ALA A 20 -2.66 7.53 -5.29
CA ALA A 20 -2.16 8.20 -4.08
C ALA A 20 -2.84 9.57 -3.85
N THR A 21 -4.15 9.57 -3.60
CA THR A 21 -4.97 10.76 -3.41
C THR A 21 -5.91 10.63 -2.22
N GLN A 22 -6.26 11.77 -1.61
CA GLN A 22 -7.23 11.79 -0.52
C GLN A 22 -8.66 11.42 -0.99
N ALA A 23 -8.99 11.61 -2.27
CA ALA A 23 -10.30 11.23 -2.80
C ALA A 23 -10.50 9.71 -2.82
N ALA A 24 -9.43 8.97 -3.15
CA ALA A 24 -9.41 7.51 -3.16
C ALA A 24 -9.36 6.92 -1.74
N TRP A 25 -8.46 7.39 -0.86
CA TRP A 25 -8.26 6.79 0.47
C TRP A 25 -9.11 7.40 1.59
N GLY A 26 -9.63 8.59 1.35
CA GLY A 26 -10.46 9.32 2.29
C GLY A 26 -9.69 10.24 3.24
N LYS A 27 -10.47 11.07 3.94
CA LYS A 27 -10.00 11.98 4.99
C LYS A 27 -10.62 11.60 6.32
N ALA A 28 -9.78 11.27 7.29
CA ALA A 28 -10.22 11.09 8.68
C ALA A 28 -10.44 12.46 9.35
N THR A 29 -11.60 12.64 9.94
CA THR A 29 -12.01 13.88 10.63
C THR A 29 -12.80 13.51 11.89
N LEU A 30 -12.98 14.46 12.81
CA LEU A 30 -13.94 14.35 13.89
C LEU A 30 -15.25 15.04 13.48
N SER A 31 -16.38 14.33 13.58
CA SER A 31 -17.70 14.94 13.39
C SER A 31 -17.92 16.03 14.45
N ARG A 32 -18.25 17.25 14.01
CA ARG A 32 -18.49 18.38 14.92
C ARG A 32 -19.72 18.17 15.81
N GLU A 33 -20.75 17.51 15.28
CA GLU A 33 -22.00 17.27 15.98
C GLU A 33 -21.89 16.10 16.97
N LYS A 34 -21.36 14.98 16.50
CA LYS A 34 -21.36 13.72 17.28
C LYS A 34 -20.07 13.49 18.06
N LYS A 35 -19.03 14.31 17.82
CA LYS A 35 -17.66 14.11 18.34
C LYS A 35 -17.13 12.68 18.11
N CYS A 36 -17.56 12.06 17.01
CA CYS A 36 -17.15 10.72 16.61
C CYS A 36 -16.21 10.78 15.39
N PRO A 37 -15.27 9.83 15.24
CA PRO A 37 -14.46 9.70 14.03
C PRO A 37 -15.35 9.51 12.79
N LYS A 38 -14.99 10.19 11.70
CA LYS A 38 -15.63 10.10 10.38
C LYS A 38 -14.54 10.02 9.32
N ILE A 39 -14.71 9.09 8.37
CA ILE A 39 -13.93 9.06 7.14
C ILE A 39 -14.84 9.47 5.99
N SER A 40 -14.37 10.40 5.14
CA SER A 40 -15.05 10.79 3.90
C SER A 40 -14.18 10.46 2.69
N MET A 41 -14.74 9.72 1.74
CA MET A 41 -14.11 9.32 0.47
C MET A 41 -15.00 9.81 -0.69
N ASN A 42 -14.38 10.23 -1.80
CA ASN A 42 -15.10 10.83 -2.92
C ASN A 42 -15.11 9.95 -4.17
N ASN A 43 -14.26 8.92 -4.22
CA ASN A 43 -14.18 7.98 -5.32
C ASN A 43 -14.80 6.63 -4.95
N TRP A 44 -15.25 5.92 -5.98
CA TRP A 44 -15.53 4.49 -5.90
C TRP A 44 -14.28 3.74 -6.32
N GLU A 45 -13.77 2.92 -5.42
CA GLU A 45 -12.51 2.21 -5.62
C GLU A 45 -12.66 0.77 -5.11
N LEU A 46 -11.89 -0.15 -5.69
CA LEU A 46 -11.88 -1.55 -5.27
C LEU A 46 -10.45 -2.08 -5.27
N GLY A 47 -10.14 -2.96 -4.32
CA GLY A 47 -8.86 -3.65 -4.25
C GLY A 47 -8.90 -4.86 -3.33
N VAL A 48 -7.82 -5.62 -3.35
CA VAL A 48 -7.60 -6.80 -2.52
C VAL A 48 -6.36 -6.60 -1.65
N VAL A 49 -6.40 -7.18 -0.45
CA VAL A 49 -5.24 -7.26 0.45
C VAL A 49 -4.84 -8.73 0.52
N LEU A 50 -3.59 -9.04 0.19
CA LEU A 50 -3.06 -10.39 0.25
C LEU A 50 -2.04 -10.46 1.40
N PRO A 51 -2.19 -11.42 2.35
CA PRO A 51 -1.22 -11.60 3.41
C PRO A 51 0.08 -12.17 2.86
N ILE A 52 1.19 -11.78 3.47
CA ILE A 52 2.52 -12.29 3.16
C ILE A 52 2.97 -13.10 4.38
N SER A 53 3.10 -14.42 4.18
CA SER A 53 3.57 -15.33 5.21
C SER A 53 5.07 -15.19 5.45
N ASP A 54 5.46 -15.25 6.71
CA ASP A 54 6.83 -15.50 7.12
C ASP A 54 7.21 -16.93 6.78
N LYS A 55 8.28 -17.10 6.00
CA LYS A 55 8.84 -18.41 5.68
C LYS A 55 10.06 -18.75 6.55
N GLY A 56 10.26 -18.02 7.65
CA GLY A 56 11.38 -18.21 8.59
C GLY A 56 12.70 -17.60 8.09
N GLY A 57 12.62 -16.53 7.31
CA GLY A 57 13.75 -15.86 6.65
C GLY A 57 13.93 -14.39 7.06
N ASP A 58 14.90 -13.70 6.46
CA ASP A 58 15.07 -12.25 6.67
C ASP A 58 13.84 -11.50 6.14
N ILE A 59 13.28 -10.62 6.96
CA ILE A 59 12.11 -9.79 6.67
C ILE A 59 12.24 -8.98 5.37
N ARG A 60 13.47 -8.70 4.91
CA ARG A 60 13.75 -7.98 3.66
C ARG A 60 13.33 -8.77 2.41
N HIS A 61 13.24 -10.09 2.52
CA HIS A 61 12.94 -11.02 1.43
C HIS A 61 11.51 -11.57 1.48
N LEU A 62 10.66 -11.09 2.40
CA LEU A 62 9.27 -11.56 2.56
C LEU A 62 8.45 -11.51 1.27
N CYS A 63 8.76 -10.52 0.44
CA CYS A 63 8.00 -10.24 -0.77
C CYS A 63 8.64 -10.82 -2.03
N ASP A 64 9.77 -11.52 -1.96
CA ASP A 64 10.56 -11.93 -3.13
C ASP A 64 9.75 -12.78 -4.12
N ASP A 65 8.89 -13.65 -3.60
CA ASP A 65 8.01 -14.51 -4.40
C ASP A 65 6.77 -13.79 -4.96
N LEU A 66 6.50 -12.54 -4.56
CA LEU A 66 5.36 -11.79 -5.09
C LEU A 66 5.65 -11.36 -6.53
N PRO A 67 4.82 -11.78 -7.52
CA PRO A 67 4.97 -11.35 -8.89
C PRO A 67 4.54 -9.89 -8.99
N VAL A 68 5.51 -8.97 -8.96
CA VAL A 68 5.27 -7.53 -9.12
C VAL A 68 5.79 -7.05 -10.48
N PRO A 69 5.10 -6.10 -11.14
CA PRO A 69 5.49 -5.61 -12.46
C PRO A 69 6.61 -4.55 -12.42
N PHE A 70 7.44 -4.55 -11.36
CA PHE A 70 8.50 -3.56 -11.16
C PHE A 70 9.71 -4.18 -10.44
N VAL A 71 10.88 -3.57 -10.59
CA VAL A 71 12.13 -4.02 -9.95
C VAL A 71 12.16 -3.59 -8.48
N ARG A 72 12.73 -4.46 -7.64
CA ARG A 72 12.94 -4.19 -6.21
C ARG A 72 14.41 -4.42 -5.84
N PRO A 73 14.98 -3.64 -4.89
CA PRO A 73 14.38 -2.46 -4.26
C PRO A 73 14.16 -1.33 -5.29
N ALA A 74 13.18 -0.46 -5.03
CA ALA A 74 12.97 0.70 -5.89
C ALA A 74 14.19 1.62 -5.84
N GLU A 75 14.67 2.06 -6.99
CA GLU A 75 15.79 3.00 -7.08
C GLU A 75 15.38 4.36 -6.48
N LYS A 76 16.31 4.98 -5.76
CA LYS A 76 16.11 6.35 -5.29
C LYS A 76 16.28 7.32 -6.46
N TYR A 77 15.46 8.36 -6.49
CA TYR A 77 15.64 9.49 -7.39
C TYR A 77 17.06 10.05 -7.26
N GLN A 78 17.71 10.28 -8.41
CA GLN A 78 18.97 11.00 -8.49
C GLN A 78 18.74 12.52 -8.44
N SER A 79 19.80 13.30 -8.24
CA SER A 79 19.70 14.76 -8.12
C SER A 79 19.21 15.47 -9.37
N ASP A 80 19.32 14.83 -10.53
CA ASP A 80 18.91 15.33 -11.85
C ASP A 80 17.55 14.78 -12.31
N GLN A 81 16.86 14.00 -11.46
CA GLN A 81 15.56 13.43 -11.75
C GLN A 81 14.46 14.15 -10.98
N GLU A 82 13.39 14.49 -11.68
CA GLU A 82 12.20 15.10 -11.09
C GLU A 82 10.99 14.18 -11.29
N PRO A 83 10.02 14.18 -10.36
CA PRO A 83 8.77 13.47 -10.58
C PRO A 83 8.06 14.09 -11.78
N TRP A 84 7.44 13.23 -12.60
CA TRP A 84 6.58 13.73 -13.67
C TRP A 84 5.43 14.55 -13.09
N THR A 85 5.24 15.75 -13.62
CA THR A 85 4.08 16.60 -13.33
C THR A 85 3.39 16.95 -14.64
N GLN A 86 2.06 16.87 -14.65
CA GLN A 86 1.28 17.04 -15.89
C GLN A 86 1.36 18.46 -16.46
N ASN A 87 1.67 19.47 -15.63
CA ASN A 87 1.61 20.87 -16.00
C ASN A 87 2.99 21.53 -15.87
N LEU A 88 3.75 21.54 -16.97
CA LEU A 88 4.83 22.50 -17.18
C LEU A 88 4.47 23.30 -18.44
N TRP A 89 3.79 24.43 -18.21
CA TRP A 89 3.61 25.57 -19.14
C TRP A 89 2.68 25.38 -20.34
N SER A 90 1.44 25.89 -20.20
CA SER A 90 0.69 26.55 -21.29
C SER A 90 0.24 27.92 -20.80
#